data_AF-X1IK86-F1
#
_entry.id   AF-X1IK86-F1
#
_cell.length_a   1.000
_cell.length_b   1.000
_cell.length_c   1.000
_cell.angle_alpha   90.00
_cell.angle_beta   90.00
_cell.angle_gamma   90.00
#
_symmetry.space_group_name_H-M   'P 1'
#
loop_
_entity.id
_entity.type
_entity.pdbx_description
1 polymer ?
#
loop_
_entity_poly.entity_id
_entity_poly.type
_entity_poly.pdbx_seq_one_letter_code
_entity_poly.pdbx_strand_id
1 'polypeptide(L)' 'MAEVTMGTVRSRTRITREGEFEEYYEVEFFVDDARHTLEMFPKDYTAEKAEAAVKKRATELAKVKGKKVLHLIEEGL' A
#
# COMPACT_ATOMS: atom_id res chain seq x y z
N MET A 1 -17.63 3.22 -2.39
CA MET A 1 -16.29 2.84 -2.90
C MET A 1 -15.28 3.53 -2.01
N ALA A 2 -14.21 2.86 -1.58
CA ALA A 2 -13.16 3.53 -0.80
C ALA A 2 -12.48 4.56 -1.70
N GLU A 3 -12.37 5.80 -1.23
CA GLU A 3 -11.65 6.84 -1.96
C GLU A 3 -10.15 6.54 -1.87
N VAL A 4 -9.48 6.50 -3.03
CA VAL A 4 -8.05 6.19 -3.12
C VAL A 4 -7.33 7.37 -3.75
N THR A 5 -6.48 8.01 -2.95
CA THR A 5 -5.71 9.18 -3.38
C THR A 5 -4.23 8.85 -3.36
N MET A 6 -3.54 9.11 -4.47
CA MET A 6 -2.09 8.93 -4.55
C MET A 6 -1.40 10.09 -3.85
N GLY A 7 -0.46 9.77 -2.96
CA GLY A 7 0.35 10.73 -2.22
C GLY A 7 1.71 10.94 -2.88
N THR A 8 2.72 11.18 -2.06
CA THR A 8 4.10 11.42 -2.52
C THR A 8 4.83 10.12 -2.84
N VAL A 9 5.63 10.10 -3.91
CA VAL A 9 6.62 9.04 -4.16
C VAL A 9 7.99 9.50 -3.68
N ARG A 10 8.66 8.70 -2.86
CA ARG A 10 9.98 9.00 -2.31
C ARG A 10 10.97 7.90 -2.68
N SER A 11 12.15 8.25 -3.16
CA SER A 11 13.27 7.32 -3.28
C SER A 11 13.93 7.12 -1.92
N ARG A 12 14.20 5.87 -1.57
CA ARG A 12 14.88 5.47 -0.33
C ARG A 12 15.91 4.40 -0.62
N THR A 13 16.93 4.34 0.21
CA THR A 13 17.95 3.30 0.17
C THR A 13 17.99 2.62 1.53
N ARG A 14 18.06 1.30 1.55
CA ARG A 14 18.28 0.51 2.77
C ARG A 14 19.54 -0.34 2.61
N ILE A 15 20.16 -0.66 3.74
CA ILE A 15 21.25 -1.63 3.79
C ILE A 15 20.60 -2.99 4.06
N THR A 16 20.81 -3.95 3.17
CA THR A 16 20.33 -5.33 3.35
C THR A 16 21.09 -6.01 4.47
N ARG A 17 20.60 -7.17 4.93
CA ARG A 17 21.31 -7.97 5.94
C ARG A 17 22.70 -8.45 5.48
N GLU A 18 22.91 -8.50 4.16
CA GLU A 18 24.17 -8.88 3.52
C GLU A 18 25.13 -7.68 3.36
N GLY A 19 24.70 -6.48 3.76
CA GLY A 19 25.50 -5.26 3.67
C GLY A 19 25.40 -4.55 2.31
N GLU A 20 24.49 -4.97 1.44
CA GLU A 20 24.29 -4.36 0.13
C GLU A 20 23.36 -3.15 0.23
N PHE A 21 23.63 -2.13 -0.59
CA PHE A 21 22.75 -0.97 -0.71
C PHE A 21 21.63 -1.29 -1.70
N GLU A 22 20.40 -1.33 -1.21
CA GLU A 22 19.22 -1.61 -2.01
C GLU A 22 18.34 -0.36 -2.08
N GLU A 23 18.14 0.16 -3.30
CA GLU A 23 17.24 1.28 -3.58
C GLU A 23 15.80 0.79 -3.79
N TYR A 24 14.84 1.54 -3.26
CA TYR A 24 13.42 1.31 -3.43
C TYR A 24 12.65 2.65 -3.42
N TYR A 25 11.52 2.67 -4.10
CA TYR A 25 10.54 3.74 -4.07
C TYR A 25 9.48 3.43 -3.01
N GLU A 26 9.23 4.39 -2.14
CA GLU A 26 8.11 4.41 -1.20
C GLU A 26 6.99 5.24 -1.83
N VAL A 27 5.94 4.58 -2.27
CA VAL A 27 4.73 5.20 -2.84
C VAL A 27 3.72 5.37 -1.73
N GLU A 28 3.45 6.60 -1.34
CA GLU A 28 2.40 6.93 -0.37
C GLU A 28 1.02 6.97 -1.05
N PHE A 29 0.00 6.46 -0.38
CA PHE A 29 -1.39 6.56 -0.81
C PHE A 29 -2.34 6.57 0.38
N PHE A 30 -3.54 7.08 0.17
CA PHE A 30 -4.58 7.21 1.19
C PHE A 30 -5.79 6.38 0.80
N VAL A 31 -6.37 5.66 1.76
CA VAL A 31 -7.62 4.90 1.60
C VAL A 31 -8.56 5.29 2.74
N ASP A 32 -9.71 5.90 2.45
CA ASP A 32 -10.63 6.44 3.47
C ASP A 32 -9.89 7.29 4.54
N ASP A 33 -9.07 8.26 4.11
CA ASP A 33 -8.20 9.11 4.96
C ASP A 33 -7.09 8.39 5.75
N ALA A 34 -6.99 7.06 5.67
CA ALA A 34 -5.90 6.31 6.27
C ALA A 34 -4.66 6.32 5.37
N ARG A 35 -3.52 6.79 5.90
CA ARG A 35 -2.23 6.81 5.20
C ARG A 35 -1.64 5.40 5.11
N HIS A 36 -1.22 5.03 3.90
CA HIS A 36 -0.53 3.79 3.61
C HIS A 36 0.70 4.04 2.73
N THR A 37 1.65 3.12 2.78
CA THR A 37 2.86 3.14 1.96
C THR A 37 3.03 1.80 1.27
N LEU A 38 3.48 1.85 0.01
CA LEU A 38 3.84 0.71 -0.79
C LEU A 38 5.31 0.83 -1.19
N GLU A 39 6.10 -0.19 -0.87
CA GLU A 39 7.49 -0.29 -1.31
C GLU A 39 7.55 -0.93 -2.71
N MET A 40 8.25 -0.29 -3.65
CA MET A 40 8.44 -0.77 -5.01
C MET A 40 9.91 -0.66 -5.40
N PHE A 41 10.49 -1.69 -5.99
CA PHE A 41 11.87 -1.63 -6.48
C PHE A 41 11.96 -0.81 -7.76
N PRO A 42 13.06 -0.07 -7.99
CA PRO A 42 13.24 0.79 -9.16
C PRO A 42 13.13 0.04 -10.48
N LYS A 43 13.60 -1.22 -10.51
CA LYS A 43 13.47 -2.11 -11.69
C LYS A 43 12.02 -2.39 -12.09
N ASP A 44 11.09 -2.28 -11.14
CA ASP A 44 9.67 -2.57 -11.31
C ASP A 44 8.80 -1.29 -11.26
N TYR A 45 9.42 -0.14 -11.03
CA TYR A 45 8.72 1.13 -10.86
C TYR A 45 8.42 1.79 -12.21
N THR A 46 7.13 1.90 -12.53
CA THR A 46 6.59 2.85 -13.51
C THR A 46 5.34 3.49 -12.89
N ALA A 47 4.98 4.71 -13.31
CA ALA A 47 3.78 5.39 -12.80
C ALA A 47 2.52 4.52 -12.93
N GLU A 48 2.35 3.87 -14.09
CA GLU A 48 1.23 2.97 -14.36
C GLU A 48 1.22 1.75 -13.42
N LYS A 49 2.38 1.12 -13.18
CA LYS A 49 2.49 -0.02 -12.27
C LYS A 49 2.25 0.40 -10.82
N ALA A 50 2.71 1.58 -10.43
CA ALA A 50 2.48 2.13 -9.09
C ALA A 50 0.99 2.37 -8.84
N GLU A 51 0.28 2.99 -9.78
CA GLU A 51 -1.17 3.17 -9.69
C GLU A 51 -1.93 1.84 -9.63
N ALA A 52 -1.56 0.88 -10.48
CA ALA A 52 -2.18 -0.45 -10.47
C ALA A 52 -1.94 -1.19 -9.14
N ALA A 53 -0.73 -1.10 -8.59
CA ALA A 53 -0.38 -1.71 -7.32
C ALA A 53 -1.10 -1.03 -6.14
N VAL A 54 -1.22 0.30 -6.14
CA VAL A 54 -2.01 1.06 -5.16
C VAL A 54 -3.48 0.67 -5.21
N LYS A 55 -4.10 0.63 -6.40
CA LYS A 55 -5.51 0.21 -6.56
C LYS A 55 -5.73 -1.22 -6.06
N LYS A 56 -4.82 -2.13 -6.39
CA LYS A 56 -4.86 -3.53 -5.90
C LYS A 56 -4.77 -3.56 -4.38
N ARG A 57 -3.81 -2.84 -3.79
CA ARG A 57 -3.60 -2.81 -2.34
C ARG A 57 -4.78 -2.19 -1.59
N ALA A 58 -5.32 -1.09 -2.11
CA ALA A 58 -6.53 -0.47 -1.58
C ALA A 58 -7.74 -1.42 -1.62
N THR A 59 -7.89 -2.20 -2.70
CA THR A 59 -8.94 -3.23 -2.80
C THR A 59 -8.78 -4.33 -1.74
N GLU A 60 -7.54 -4.78 -1.48
CA GLU A 60 -7.28 -5.74 -0.41
C GLU A 60 -7.60 -5.17 0.98
N LEU A 61 -7.18 -3.93 1.25
CA LEU A 61 -7.48 -3.24 2.51
C LEU A 61 -8.99 -3.09 2.74
N ALA A 62 -9.74 -2.72 1.69
CA ALA A 62 -11.19 -2.62 1.75
C ALA A 62 -11.86 -3.99 2.04
N LYS A 63 -11.36 -5.07 1.45
CA LYS A 63 -11.84 -6.45 1.74
C LYS A 63 -11.59 -6.85 3.19
N VAL A 64 -10.43 -6.51 3.75
CA VAL A 64 -10.10 -6.79 5.15
C VAL A 64 -11.00 -6.01 6.10
N LYS A 65 -11.26 -4.72 5.82
CA LYS A 65 -12.18 -3.89 6.60
C LYS A 65 -13.62 -4.44 6.56
N GLY A 66 -14.10 -4.86 5.40
CA GLY A 66 -15.41 -5.52 5.25
C GLY A 66 -15.52 -6.84 6.02
N LYS A 67 -14.47 -7.68 6.02
CA LYS A 67 -14.43 -8.91 6.81
C LYS A 67 -14.42 -8.66 8.31
N LYS A 68 -13.68 -7.65 8.79
CA LYS A 68 -13.66 -7.28 10.21
C LYS A 68 -15.03 -6.83 10.70
N VAL A 69 -15.77 -6.08 9.87
CA VAL A 69 -17.16 -5.69 10.19
C VAL A 69 -18.07 -6.91 10.29
N LEU A 70 -18.01 -7.86 9.34
CA LEU A 70 -18.85 -9.07 9.40
C LEU A 70 -18.52 -9.95 10.61
N HIS A 71 -17.24 -10.11 10.95
CA HIS A 71 -16.84 -10.90 12.11
C HIS A 71 -17.33 -10.28 13.44
N LEU A 72 -17.32 -8.95 13.55
CA LEU A 72 -17.87 -8.24 14.72
C LEU A 72 -19.41 -8.34 14.81
N ILE A 73 -20.11 -8.58 13.69
CA ILE A 73 -21.57 -8.79 13.69
C ILE A 73 -21.91 -10.23 14.05
N GLU A 74 -21.10 -11.22 13.65
CA GLU A 74 -21.30 -12.64 14.04
C GLU A 74 -20.93 -12.91 15.52
N GLU A 75 -19.97 -12.18 16.10
CA GLU A 75 -19.56 -12.34 17.51
C GLU A 75 -20.38 -11.51 18.52
N GLY A 76 -21.63 -11.19 18.17
CA GLY A 76 -22.64 -10.72 19.14
C GLY A 76 -22.67 -9.22 19.34
N LEU A 77 -23.59 -8.59 18.60
CA LEU A 77 -24.31 -7.40 19.03
C LEU A 77 -25.78 -7.80 19.25
#